data_AF-A0A9P7KDC4-F1
#
_entry.id   AF-A0A9P7KDC4-F1
#
_cell.length_a   1.000
_cell.length_b   1.000
_cell.length_c   1.000
_cell.angle_alpha   90.00
_cell.angle_beta   90.00
_cell.angle_gamma   90.00
#
_symmetry.space_group_name_H-M   'P 1'
#
loop_
_entity.id
_entity.type
_entity.pdbx_description
1 polymer ?
#
loop_
_entity_poly.entity_id
_entity_poly.type
_entity_poly.pdbx_seq_one_letter_code
_entity_poly.pdbx_strand_id
1 'polypeptide(L)'
;MDLRTGALLARPANGKGGPYAPVHNRSYPTARRQKWKMTEITFMQVHPIPTYSNLTALDLVLDKIQEAGLYLMYDMRSTYQNKASVTEQVNRIKSRPNLLLWYTADEPDGTTDPLNATVISSNLITSLDGGDGKGGAGYHPVSLVLNCQDYFFK
;
A
#
# COMPACT_ATOMS: atom_id res chain seq x y z
N MET A 1 -13.78 7.61 -1.37
CA MET A 1 -14.07 6.93 -0.09
C MET A 1 -15.58 6.85 0.06
N ASP A 2 -16.10 5.73 0.55
CA ASP A 2 -17.51 5.64 0.94
C ASP A 2 -17.70 6.34 2.28
N LEU A 3 -18.41 7.46 2.28
CA LEU A 3 -18.63 8.28 3.47
C LEU A 3 -19.57 7.62 4.50
N ARG A 4 -20.29 6.55 4.13
CA ARG A 4 -21.18 5.84 5.06
C ARG A 4 -20.43 4.81 5.90
N THR A 5 -19.48 4.12 5.29
CA THR A 5 -18.77 2.99 5.90
C THR A 5 -17.31 3.31 6.24
N GLY A 6 -16.75 4.39 5.67
CA GLY A 6 -15.32 4.68 5.71
C GLY A 6 -14.48 3.79 4.80
N ALA A 7 -15.11 2.89 4.03
CA ALA A 7 -14.40 1.97 3.15
C ALA A 7 -13.75 2.69 1.96
N LEU A 8 -12.66 2.12 1.46
CA LEU A 8 -12.11 2.52 0.18
C LEU A 8 -13.04 2.05 -0.93
N LEU A 9 -13.19 2.86 -1.97
CA LEU A 9 -13.91 2.45 -3.18
C LEU A 9 -12.88 2.06 -4.21
N ALA A 10 -12.93 0.81 -4.68
CA ALA A 10 -12.05 0.33 -5.74
C ALA A 10 -12.82 -0.51 -6.76
N ARG A 11 -12.31 -0.57 -7.98
CA ARG A 11 -12.77 -1.53 -8.99
C ARG A 11 -12.29 -2.94 -8.62
N PRO A 12 -12.89 -4.01 -9.19
CA PRO A 12 -12.41 -5.37 -8.96
C PRO A 12 -10.92 -5.53 -9.25
N ALA A 13 -10.18 -6.16 -8.33
CA ALA A 13 -8.73 -6.30 -8.41
C ALA A 13 -8.24 -7.15 -9.60
N ASN A 14 -9.11 -7.95 -10.21
CA ASN A 14 -8.77 -8.91 -11.27
C ASN A 14 -8.37 -8.30 -12.63
N GLY A 15 -8.35 -6.97 -12.76
CA GLY A 15 -8.00 -6.27 -13.99
C GLY A 15 -9.05 -6.32 -15.11
N LYS A 16 -10.22 -6.94 -14.87
CA LYS A 16 -11.30 -7.02 -15.86
C LYS A 16 -12.22 -5.79 -15.87
N GLY A 17 -11.91 -4.79 -15.04
CA GLY A 17 -12.77 -3.62 -14.84
C GLY A 17 -14.02 -3.95 -14.03
N GLY A 18 -14.97 -3.00 -13.99
CA GLY A 18 -16.22 -3.14 -13.25
C GLY A 18 -16.58 -1.87 -12.46
N PRO A 19 -17.76 -1.87 -11.80
CA PRO A 19 -18.16 -0.76 -10.93
C PRO A 19 -17.25 -0.68 -9.70
N TYR A 20 -17.14 0.52 -9.13
CA TYR A 20 -16.50 0.70 -7.83
C TYR A 20 -17.36 0.06 -6.73
N ALA A 21 -16.72 -0.65 -5.82
CA ALA A 21 -17.37 -1.26 -4.65
C ALA A 21 -16.58 -0.95 -3.37
N PRO A 22 -17.24 -0.97 -2.19
CA PRO A 22 -16.57 -0.86 -0.91
C PRO A 22 -15.58 -2.01 -0.68
N VAL A 23 -14.34 -1.65 -0.32
CA VAL A 23 -13.27 -2.55 0.08
C VAL A 23 -12.89 -2.23 1.52
N HIS A 24 -13.10 -3.21 2.40
CA HIS A 24 -12.65 -3.11 3.77
C HIS A 24 -11.18 -3.53 3.85
N ASN A 25 -10.35 -2.66 4.42
CA ASN A 25 -8.92 -2.90 4.57
C ASN A 25 -8.68 -3.94 5.69
N ARG A 26 -8.79 -5.22 5.33
CA ARG A 26 -8.31 -6.35 6.13
C ARG A 26 -7.20 -7.03 5.35
N SER A 27 -5.96 -6.71 5.75
CA SER A 27 -4.75 -7.19 5.10
C SER A 27 -4.17 -8.43 5.78
N TYR A 28 -3.53 -9.30 4.99
CA TYR A 28 -2.69 -10.38 5.49
C TYR A 28 -1.21 -10.02 5.29
N PRO A 29 -0.40 -9.91 6.36
CA PRO A 29 1.02 -9.59 6.24
C PRO A 29 1.82 -10.83 5.82
N THR A 30 2.55 -10.76 4.70
CA THR A 30 3.32 -11.90 4.18
C THR A 30 4.80 -11.80 4.56
N ALA A 31 5.13 -11.97 5.85
CA ALA A 31 6.51 -11.85 6.33
C ALA A 31 7.27 -13.19 6.46
N ARG A 32 6.60 -14.36 6.38
CA ARG A 32 7.25 -15.68 6.62
C ARG A 32 6.63 -16.80 5.78
N ARG A 33 7.42 -17.87 5.56
CA ARG A 33 7.15 -19.14 4.83
C ARG A 33 5.92 -19.93 5.33
N GLN A 34 4.76 -19.32 5.50
CA GLN A 34 3.53 -20.02 5.88
C GLN A 34 2.75 -20.44 4.64
N LYS A 35 2.43 -21.74 4.58
CA LYS A 35 1.60 -22.32 3.54
C LYS A 35 0.22 -21.67 3.58
N TRP A 36 -0.24 -21.23 2.42
CA TRP A 36 -1.56 -20.66 2.14
C TRP A 36 -2.68 -21.61 2.61
N LYS A 37 -3.24 -21.39 3.80
CA LYS A 37 -4.53 -21.97 4.21
C LYS A 37 -5.55 -20.84 4.30
N MET A 38 -6.02 -20.42 3.14
CA MET A 38 -6.95 -19.31 2.94
C MET A 38 -8.40 -19.81 2.96
N THR A 39 -8.84 -20.44 4.06
CA THR A 39 -10.15 -21.10 4.10
C THR A 39 -11.18 -20.52 5.07
N GLU A 40 -10.83 -19.57 5.96
CA GLU A 40 -11.82 -19.05 6.92
C GLU A 40 -11.73 -17.54 7.20
N ILE A 41 -10.75 -16.83 6.64
CA ILE A 41 -10.67 -15.37 6.74
C ILE A 41 -10.65 -14.78 5.34
N THR A 42 -11.72 -14.06 4.99
CA THR A 42 -11.87 -13.33 3.72
C THR A 42 -10.97 -12.09 3.73
N PHE A 43 -9.65 -12.29 3.68
CA PHE A 43 -8.71 -11.19 3.44
C PHE A 43 -8.98 -10.65 2.04
N MET A 44 -9.21 -9.34 1.93
CA MET A 44 -9.43 -8.67 0.65
C MET A 44 -8.12 -8.11 0.09
N GLN A 45 -7.07 -7.99 0.92
CA GLN A 45 -5.82 -7.33 0.56
C GLN A 45 -4.59 -8.13 1.04
N VAL A 46 -3.53 -8.07 0.25
CA VAL A 46 -2.20 -8.60 0.57
C VAL A 46 -1.25 -7.43 0.80
N HIS A 47 -0.43 -7.54 1.84
CA HIS A 47 0.57 -6.55 2.23
C HIS A 47 1.96 -7.21 2.27
N PRO A 48 2.65 -7.28 1.11
CA PRO A 48 4.03 -7.76 1.06
C PRO A 48 4.93 -6.80 1.82
N ILE A 49 5.77 -7.31 2.71
CA ILE A 49 6.71 -6.49 3.48
C ILE A 49 8.07 -6.51 2.78
N PRO A 50 8.70 -5.35 2.49
CA PRO A 50 10.02 -5.27 1.86
C PRO A 50 11.12 -5.92 2.72
N THR A 51 12.29 -6.26 2.17
CA THR A 51 12.84 -5.81 0.88
C THR A 51 12.49 -6.70 -0.31
N TYR A 52 12.38 -6.08 -1.49
CA TYR A 52 12.13 -6.76 -2.76
C TYR A 52 13.45 -7.00 -3.52
N SER A 53 14.27 -7.92 -3.02
CA SER A 53 15.59 -8.20 -3.60
C SER A 53 15.55 -8.88 -4.97
N ASN A 54 14.44 -9.54 -5.32
CA ASN A 54 14.23 -10.18 -6.62
C ASN A 54 12.95 -9.64 -7.27
N LEU A 55 13.11 -8.74 -8.24
CA LEU A 55 11.99 -8.08 -8.91
C LEU A 55 11.15 -9.03 -9.77
N THR A 56 11.77 -10.05 -10.39
CA THR A 56 11.04 -11.06 -11.16
C THR A 56 10.15 -11.90 -10.25
N ALA A 57 10.65 -12.29 -9.07
CA ALA A 57 9.84 -13.00 -8.08
C ALA A 57 8.73 -12.11 -7.52
N LEU A 58 8.99 -10.81 -7.32
CA LEU A 58 7.96 -9.85 -6.94
C LEU A 58 6.86 -9.79 -8.00
N ASP A 59 7.19 -9.61 -9.27
CA ASP A 59 6.20 -9.52 -10.34
C ASP A 59 5.31 -10.77 -10.41
N LEU A 60 5.91 -11.97 -10.28
CA LEU A 60 5.14 -13.22 -10.21
C LEU A 60 4.17 -13.26 -9.02
N VAL A 61 4.59 -12.78 -7.85
CA VAL A 61 3.72 -12.71 -6.67
C VAL A 61 2.58 -11.72 -6.90
N LEU A 62 2.88 -10.55 -7.46
CA LEU A 62 1.87 -9.52 -7.75
C LEU A 62 0.84 -9.99 -8.77
N ASP A 63 1.27 -10.75 -9.79
CA ASP A 63 0.38 -11.37 -10.76
C ASP A 63 -0.52 -12.41 -10.11
N LYS A 64 0.01 -13.24 -9.20
CA LYS A 64 -0.79 -14.23 -8.47
C LYS A 64 -1.81 -13.58 -7.52
N ILE A 65 -1.46 -12.45 -6.90
CA ILE A 65 -2.40 -11.66 -6.09
C ILE A 65 -3.54 -11.13 -6.99
N GLN A 66 -3.22 -10.62 -8.17
CA GLN A 66 -4.21 -10.14 -9.14
C GLN A 66 -5.13 -11.27 -9.64
N GLU A 67 -4.56 -12.42 -10.02
CA GLU A 67 -5.29 -13.61 -10.47
C GLU A 67 -6.27 -14.11 -9.40
N ALA A 68 -5.86 -14.06 -8.12
CA ALA A 68 -6.69 -14.42 -6.98
C ALA A 68 -7.79 -13.38 -6.67
N GLY A 69 -7.82 -12.24 -7.37
CA GLY A 69 -8.78 -11.16 -7.14
C GLY A 69 -8.54 -10.41 -5.83
N LEU A 70 -7.30 -10.42 -5.32
CA LEU A 70 -6.91 -9.74 -4.09
C LEU A 70 -6.30 -8.38 -4.38
N TYR A 71 -6.58 -7.41 -3.51
CA TYR A 71 -5.99 -6.08 -3.57
C TYR A 71 -4.55 -6.06 -3.02
N LEU A 72 -3.76 -5.10 -3.48
CA LEU A 72 -2.37 -4.89 -3.07
C LEU A 72 -2.23 -3.63 -2.20
N MET A 73 -1.65 -3.80 -1.02
CA MET A 73 -0.98 -2.72 -0.27
C MET A 73 0.49 -2.72 -0.67
N TYR A 74 0.95 -1.72 -1.43
CA TYR A 74 2.35 -1.68 -1.83
C TYR A 74 3.20 -0.96 -0.79
N ASP A 75 4.08 -1.71 -0.13
CA ASP A 75 4.87 -1.26 1.01
C ASP A 75 6.26 -0.76 0.60
N MET A 76 6.59 0.46 1.04
CA MET A 76 7.85 1.16 0.82
C MET A 76 8.53 1.55 2.16
N ARG A 77 8.14 0.96 3.30
CA ARG A 77 8.51 1.39 4.67
C ARG A 77 10.00 1.60 4.90
N SER A 78 10.84 0.82 4.24
CA SER A 78 12.30 0.90 4.40
C SER A 78 12.98 1.89 3.43
N THR A 79 12.27 2.43 2.45
CA THR A 79 12.86 3.22 1.35
C THR A 79 12.12 4.52 1.05
N TYR A 80 11.02 4.83 1.76
CA TYR A 80 10.14 5.95 1.42
C TYR A 80 10.83 7.32 1.47
N GLN A 81 11.89 7.48 2.27
CA GLN A 81 12.68 8.73 2.31
C GLN A 81 13.60 8.90 1.09
N ASN A 82 13.91 7.81 0.36
CA ASN A 82 14.75 7.85 -0.83
C ASN A 82 13.89 8.14 -2.08
N LYS A 83 13.91 9.40 -2.54
CA LYS A 83 13.13 9.87 -3.69
C LYS A 83 13.38 9.08 -4.98
N ALA A 84 14.61 8.66 -5.25
CA ALA A 84 14.94 7.89 -6.44
C ALA A 84 14.28 6.50 -6.37
N SER A 85 14.38 5.84 -5.21
CA SER A 85 13.75 4.55 -4.96
C SER A 85 12.22 4.62 -5.04
N VAL A 86 11.60 5.65 -4.43
CA VAL A 86 10.15 5.87 -4.51
C VAL A 86 9.71 6.09 -5.96
N THR A 87 10.43 6.91 -6.72
CA THR A 87 10.11 7.20 -8.13
C THR A 87 10.14 5.93 -8.97
N GLU A 88 11.16 5.09 -8.79
CA GLU A 88 11.28 3.81 -9.48
C GLU A 88 10.14 2.85 -9.11
N GLN A 89 9.85 2.70 -7.82
CA GLN A 89 8.81 1.79 -7.33
C GLN A 89 7.42 2.22 -7.81
N VAL A 90 7.06 3.50 -7.67
CA VAL A 90 5.76 4.03 -8.07
C VAL A 90 5.55 3.85 -9.58
N ASN A 91 6.52 4.22 -10.41
CA ASN A 91 6.38 4.11 -11.87
C ASN A 91 6.25 2.66 -12.37
N ARG A 92 6.76 1.69 -11.62
CA ARG A 92 6.61 0.26 -11.94
C ARG A 92 5.24 -0.31 -11.56
N ILE A 93 4.65 0.19 -10.46
CA ILE A 93 3.49 -0.47 -9.82
C ILE A 93 2.18 0.28 -10.06
N LYS A 94 2.19 1.60 -10.26
CA LYS A 94 0.99 2.47 -10.29
C LYS A 94 -0.08 2.09 -11.32
N SER A 95 0.29 1.39 -12.39
CA SER A 95 -0.64 0.94 -13.43
C SER A 95 -1.31 -0.40 -13.13
N ARG A 96 -0.90 -1.11 -12.07
CA ARG A 96 -1.48 -2.42 -11.74
C ARG A 96 -2.93 -2.26 -11.27
N PRO A 97 -3.88 -3.02 -11.85
CA PRO A 97 -5.31 -2.86 -11.55
C PRO A 97 -5.70 -3.35 -10.15
N ASN A 98 -4.87 -4.19 -9.51
CA ASN A 98 -5.07 -4.63 -8.14
C ASN A 98 -4.41 -3.73 -7.09
N LEU A 99 -3.70 -2.66 -7.48
CA LEU A 99 -3.17 -1.70 -6.51
C LEU A 99 -4.33 -0.99 -5.81
N LEU A 100 -4.38 -1.10 -4.48
CA LEU A 100 -5.40 -0.42 -3.69
C LEU A 100 -4.88 0.86 -3.07
N LEU A 101 -3.68 0.80 -2.47
CA LEU A 101 -3.07 1.94 -1.78
C LEU A 101 -1.56 1.75 -1.59
N TRP A 102 -0.87 2.87 -1.38
CA TRP A 102 0.55 2.93 -1.04
C TRP A 102 0.74 2.92 0.48
N TYR A 103 1.75 2.20 0.97
CA TYR A 103 2.14 2.20 2.39
C TYR A 103 3.57 2.72 2.53
N THR A 104 3.74 3.89 3.14
CA THR A 104 5.01 4.61 3.14
C THR A 104 5.85 4.38 4.37
N ALA A 105 5.27 4.38 5.56
CA ALA A 105 6.04 4.38 6.79
C ALA A 105 5.35 3.61 7.91
N ASP A 106 6.20 3.01 8.74
CA ASP A 106 5.83 2.30 9.95
C ASP A 106 6.33 3.13 11.12
N GLU A 107 5.40 3.71 11.90
CA GLU A 107 5.73 4.47 13.12
C GLU A 107 6.73 5.64 12.93
N PRO A 108 6.60 6.48 11.86
CA PRO A 108 7.55 7.56 11.55
C PRO A 108 7.49 8.74 12.53
N ASP A 109 6.51 8.76 13.42
CA ASP A 109 6.35 9.71 14.51
C ASP A 109 7.22 9.38 15.73
N GLY A 110 8.03 8.32 15.66
CA GLY A 110 9.12 8.08 16.60
C GLY A 110 10.24 9.13 16.52
N THR A 111 11.36 8.88 17.22
CA THR A 111 12.44 9.87 17.38
C THR A 111 13.41 9.96 16.21
N THR A 112 13.29 9.09 15.20
CA THR A 112 14.36 8.85 14.23
C THR A 112 14.12 9.54 12.90
N ASP A 113 12.86 9.68 12.48
CA ASP A 113 12.53 10.20 11.16
C ASP A 113 12.29 11.71 11.20
N PRO A 114 12.66 12.44 10.14
CA PRO A 114 12.29 13.85 10.02
C PRO A 114 10.77 14.03 10.03
N LEU A 115 10.26 15.01 10.76
CA LEU A 115 8.82 15.29 10.88
C LEU A 115 8.10 15.53 9.53
N ASN A 116 8.85 15.97 8.51
CA ASN A 116 8.31 16.21 7.17
C ASN A 116 8.53 15.04 6.19
N ALA A 117 9.17 13.95 6.60
CA ALA A 117 9.53 12.84 5.73
C ALA A 117 8.30 12.21 5.07
N THR A 118 7.25 11.96 5.85
CA THR A 118 6.00 11.36 5.37
C THR A 118 5.28 12.26 4.37
N VAL A 119 5.26 13.58 4.62
CA VAL A 119 4.66 14.58 3.72
C VAL A 119 5.44 14.65 2.40
N ILE A 120 6.77 14.67 2.45
CA ILE A 120 7.62 14.70 1.26
C ILE A 120 7.35 13.46 0.39
N SER A 121 7.32 12.27 0.99
CA SER A 121 7.09 11.04 0.25
C SER A 121 5.66 10.94 -0.26
N SER A 122 4.66 11.35 0.53
CA SER A 122 3.26 11.38 0.10
C SER A 122 3.07 12.30 -1.11
N ASN A 123 3.62 13.51 -1.07
CA ASN A 123 3.55 14.46 -2.17
C ASN A 123 4.26 13.96 -3.43
N LEU A 124 5.43 13.30 -3.27
CA LEU A 124 6.10 12.68 -4.40
C LEU A 124 5.23 11.58 -5.03
N ILE A 125 4.69 10.67 -4.22
CA ILE A 125 3.84 9.57 -4.71
C ILE A 125 2.62 10.12 -5.43
N THR A 126 1.89 11.06 -4.83
CA THR A 126 0.69 11.62 -5.46
C THR A 126 1.02 12.37 -6.74
N SER A 127 2.14 13.10 -6.82
CA SER A 127 2.58 13.74 -8.07
C SER A 127 2.84 12.74 -9.21
N LEU A 128 3.30 11.53 -8.88
CA LEU A 128 3.59 10.47 -9.84
C LEU A 128 2.36 9.64 -10.19
N ASP A 129 1.37 9.63 -9.30
CA ASP A 129 0.14 8.84 -9.34
C ASP A 129 -1.10 9.74 -9.56
N GLY A 130 -1.02 10.66 -10.51
CA GLY A 130 -2.17 11.41 -11.03
C GLY A 130 -2.68 12.59 -10.19
N GLY A 131 -2.04 12.90 -9.06
CA GLY A 131 -2.34 14.05 -8.20
C GLY A 131 -1.46 15.28 -8.47
N ASP A 132 -1.64 16.32 -7.65
CA ASP A 132 -0.96 17.62 -7.79
C ASP A 132 0.40 17.72 -7.07
N GLY A 133 0.73 16.71 -6.25
CA GLY A 133 1.94 16.68 -5.42
C GLY A 133 1.98 17.72 -4.31
N LYS A 134 0.83 18.31 -3.93
CA LYS A 134 0.73 19.41 -2.94
C LYS A 134 -0.27 19.08 -1.82
N GLY A 135 -0.43 17.80 -1.52
CA GLY A 135 -1.40 17.32 -0.54
C GLY A 135 -2.78 16.99 -1.13
N GLY A 136 -2.96 17.13 -2.44
CA GLY A 136 -4.14 16.60 -3.15
C GLY A 136 -4.12 15.08 -3.26
N ALA A 137 -5.29 14.50 -3.57
CA ALA A 137 -5.44 13.06 -3.77
C ALA A 137 -4.87 12.63 -5.14
N GLY A 138 -4.05 11.58 -5.14
CA GLY A 138 -3.73 10.82 -6.35
C GLY A 138 -4.80 9.77 -6.67
N TYR A 139 -4.54 8.92 -7.67
CA TYR A 139 -5.42 7.80 -8.02
C TYR A 139 -5.51 6.76 -6.89
N HIS A 140 -4.40 6.51 -6.19
CA HIS A 140 -4.38 5.62 -5.03
C HIS A 140 -4.05 6.40 -3.75
N PRO A 141 -4.72 6.11 -2.63
CA PRO A 141 -4.38 6.69 -1.33
C PRO A 141 -2.96 6.35 -0.90
N VAL A 142 -2.34 7.26 -0.16
CA VAL A 142 -1.08 7.04 0.54
C VAL A 142 -1.37 6.85 2.03
N SER A 143 -0.84 5.79 2.62
CA SER A 143 -1.06 5.42 4.02
C SER A 143 0.27 5.27 4.76
N LEU A 144 0.18 5.38 6.08
CA LEU A 144 1.22 5.12 7.05
C LEU A 144 0.55 4.65 8.33
N VAL A 145 1.30 4.03 9.23
CA VAL A 145 0.85 3.81 10.62
C VAL A 145 1.67 4.70 11.54
N LEU A 146 1.00 5.27 12.54
CA LEU A 146 1.62 6.07 13.60
C LEU A 146 1.71 5.24 14.87
N ASN A 147 2.63 5.60 15.74
CA ASN A 147 2.63 5.11 17.11
C ASN A 147 1.35 5.49 17.84
N CYS A 148 1.05 4.76 18.91
CA CYS A 148 0.05 5.21 19.86
C CYS A 148 0.58 6.44 20.61
N GLN A 149 -0.10 7.58 20.46
CA GLN A 149 0.28 8.87 21.07
C GLN A 149 0.54 8.78 22.58
N ASP A 150 -0.15 7.88 23.30
CA ASP A 150 -0.09 7.72 24.75
C ASP A 150 0.31 6.28 25.19
N TYR A 151 1.28 5.66 24.53
CA TYR A 151 1.78 4.35 24.98
C TYR A 151 2.74 4.47 26.16
N PHE A 152 2.28 4.09 27.35
CA PHE A 152 3.13 3.97 28.54
C PHE A 152 3.70 2.55 28.60
N PHE A 153 5.00 2.39 28.35
CA PHE A 153 5.71 1.14 28.66
C PHE A 153 5.53 0.84 30.17
N LYS A 154 4.99 -0.33 30.50
CA LYS A 154 4.98 -0.87 31.86
C LYS A 154 6.04 -1.93 32.01
#